data_AF-A0A432JS18-F1
#
_entry.id   AF-A0A432JS18-F1
#
_cell.length_a   1.000
_cell.length_b   1.000
_cell.length_c   1.000
_cell.angle_alpha   90.00
_cell.angle_beta   90.00
_cell.angle_gamma   90.00
#
_symmetry.space_group_name_H-M   'P 1'
#
loop_
_entity.id
_entity.type
_entity.pdbx_description
1 polymer ?
#
loop_
_entity_poly.entity_id
_entity_poly.type
_entity_poly.pdbx_seq_one_letter_code
_entity_poly.pdbx_strand_id
1 'polypeptide(L)'
;MAGWGGGKPTTQCIGGTRPPPMLRLDRRAGLSAGVSPFSRLIRRKWAPRRDAGPVIVVSVLVVVVAYLVGTLPSAHVVAGRRGLDPTKEGSGNPGATNVYRVVGRRAGLIVFAADLGKGAVATAMGLAVDGRPLAIACWAAVTLGHVLPITRRLRGGKGVATGGGGAMVLFPLQAVACAAVFFLVARLTRKASLGSLTMAVVLPILVAWAGAPPVEILAAVGLALLVVVRHRSNIQRMLDGGEGTWSAGG
;
A
#
# COMPACT_ATOMS: atom_id res chain seq x y z
N MET A 1 8.96 36.80 112.42
CA MET A 1 9.75 37.92 111.86
C MET A 1 9.48 37.93 110.36
N ALA A 2 8.54 38.77 109.93
CA ALA A 2 8.81 40.00 109.17
C ALA A 2 9.44 39.69 107.81
N GLY A 3 8.85 39.96 106.65
CA GLY A 3 7.76 40.84 106.25
C GLY A 3 8.06 41.27 104.80
N TRP A 4 7.08 41.91 104.15
CA TRP A 4 7.10 42.53 102.81
C TRP A 4 6.72 41.61 101.65
N GLY A 5 5.66 41.84 100.85
CA GLY A 5 4.78 43.01 100.74
C GLY A 5 4.87 43.61 99.33
N GLY A 6 3.77 43.52 98.57
CA GLY A 6 3.58 44.09 97.23
C GLY A 6 2.74 43.12 96.40
N GLY A 7 1.47 43.33 96.10
CA GLY A 7 0.80 44.55 95.68
C GLY A 7 0.18 44.23 94.31
N LYS A 8 -1.13 43.93 94.28
CA LYS A 8 -1.89 43.51 93.07
C LYS A 8 -1.98 44.66 92.05
N PRO A 9 -2.30 44.35 90.78
CA PRO A 9 -3.70 44.62 90.41
C PRO A 9 -4.34 43.55 89.49
N THR A 10 -5.64 43.43 89.69
CA THR A 10 -6.65 42.82 88.82
C THR A 10 -6.83 43.61 87.52
N THR A 11 -6.79 42.93 86.37
CA THR A 11 -7.31 43.44 85.08
C THR A 11 -7.95 42.25 84.37
N GLN A 12 -9.25 42.04 84.54
CA GLN A 12 -10.33 42.49 83.64
C GLN A 12 -10.28 41.80 82.27
N CYS A 13 -11.22 40.86 82.09
CA CYS A 13 -11.49 40.19 80.83
C CYS A 13 -11.92 41.21 79.77
N ILE A 14 -11.23 41.23 78.63
CA ILE A 14 -11.69 41.88 77.41
C ILE A 14 -11.72 40.81 76.32
N GLY A 15 -12.90 40.64 75.71
CA GLY A 15 -13.13 39.69 74.64
C GLY A 15 -12.18 39.93 73.46
N GLY A 16 -11.42 38.89 73.13
CA GLY A 16 -10.63 38.81 71.91
C GLY A 16 -11.20 37.70 71.04
N THR A 17 -11.64 38.07 69.85
CA THR A 17 -12.18 37.22 68.79
C THR A 17 -11.30 36.01 68.51
N ARG A 18 -11.93 34.84 68.30
CA ARG A 18 -11.23 33.63 67.81
C ARG A 18 -10.55 33.98 66.47
N PRO A 19 -9.26 33.66 66.26
CA PRO A 19 -8.66 33.79 64.95
C PRO A 19 -9.40 32.87 63.96
N PRO A 20 -9.57 33.27 62.69
CA PRO A 20 -10.18 32.40 61.70
C PRO A 20 -9.33 31.13 61.53
N PRO A 21 -9.95 29.99 61.16
CA PRO A 21 -9.21 28.76 60.94
C PRO A 21 -8.14 29.00 59.89
N MET A 22 -6.87 28.76 60.23
CA MET A 22 -5.78 28.74 59.27
C MET A 22 -6.15 27.75 58.18
N LEU A 23 -6.37 28.28 56.97
CA LEU A 23 -6.49 27.52 55.75
C LEU A 23 -5.20 26.69 55.64
N ARG A 24 -5.26 25.39 55.94
CA ARG A 24 -4.19 24.47 55.55
C ARG A 24 -4.16 24.51 54.02
N LEU A 25 -3.21 25.26 53.48
CA LEU A 25 -2.83 25.15 52.07
C LEU A 25 -2.39 23.71 51.87
N ASP A 26 -3.29 22.94 51.28
CA ASP A 26 -3.01 21.58 50.85
C ASP A 26 -1.92 21.66 49.77
N ARG A 27 -0.66 21.46 50.19
CA ARG A 27 0.54 21.44 49.34
C ARG A 27 0.53 20.29 48.32
N ARG A 28 -0.60 19.61 48.12
CA ARG A 28 -0.79 18.56 47.11
C ARG A 28 -1.66 18.99 45.92
N ALA A 29 -2.13 20.24 45.87
CA ALA A 29 -2.90 20.76 44.74
C ALA A 29 -2.04 21.35 43.59
N GLY A 30 -0.71 21.18 43.61
CA GLY A 30 0.21 21.90 42.71
C GLY A 30 0.95 21.09 41.65
N LEU A 31 0.74 19.76 41.52
CA LEU A 31 1.60 18.91 40.68
C LEU A 31 0.92 18.29 39.44
N SER A 32 -0.27 18.77 39.04
CA SER A 32 -0.95 18.27 37.82
C SER A 32 -1.22 19.35 36.75
N ALA A 33 -0.75 20.57 36.92
CA ALA A 33 -0.98 21.68 35.98
C ALA A 33 0.29 22.02 35.16
N GLY A 34 0.79 21.07 34.39
CA GLY A 34 2.05 21.24 33.64
C GLY A 34 2.01 20.77 32.18
N VAL A 35 0.83 20.62 31.58
CA VAL A 35 0.71 20.16 30.19
C VAL A 35 -0.11 21.19 29.42
N SER A 36 0.58 22.02 28.63
CA SER A 36 -0.05 23.01 27.75
C SER A 36 -1.16 22.35 26.92
N PRO A 37 -2.27 23.05 26.60
CA PRO A 37 -3.32 22.52 25.73
C PRO A 37 -2.77 21.96 24.42
N PHE A 38 -1.72 22.60 23.89
CA PHE A 38 -0.95 22.16 22.73
C PHE A 38 -0.25 20.80 22.93
N SER A 39 0.44 20.61 24.06
CA SER A 39 1.10 19.33 24.36
C SER A 39 0.09 18.21 24.68
N ARG A 40 -1.11 18.53 25.18
CA ARG A 40 -2.23 17.58 25.28
C ARG A 40 -2.79 17.22 23.90
N LEU A 41 -2.93 18.19 23.00
CA LEU A 41 -3.39 17.96 21.62
C LEU A 41 -2.42 17.08 20.83
N ILE A 42 -1.11 17.33 20.93
CA ILE A 42 -0.07 16.49 20.32
C ILE A 42 -0.10 15.08 20.91
N ARG A 43 -0.16 14.95 22.25
CA ARG A 43 -0.27 13.63 22.89
C ARG A 43 -1.51 12.86 22.47
N ARG A 44 -2.62 13.55 22.19
CA ARG A 44 -3.86 12.93 21.71
C ARG A 44 -3.77 12.51 20.24
N LYS A 45 -3.08 13.31 19.40
CA LYS A 45 -2.86 13.02 17.97
C LYS A 45 -1.83 11.91 17.75
N TRP A 46 -0.93 11.70 18.71
CA TRP A 46 0.20 10.77 18.65
C TRP A 46 0.19 9.70 19.76
N ALA A 47 -0.93 9.52 20.46
CA ALA A 47 -1.09 8.38 21.35
C ALA A 47 -1.18 7.12 20.47
N PRO A 48 -0.25 6.16 20.60
CA PRO A 48 -0.40 4.87 19.92
C PRO A 48 -1.74 4.27 20.34
N ARG A 49 -2.55 3.89 19.34
CA ARG A 49 -3.78 3.13 19.53
C ARG A 49 -3.43 1.90 20.39
N ARG A 50 -4.09 1.73 21.54
CA ARG A 50 -3.79 0.62 22.48
C ARG A 50 -4.07 -0.77 21.86
N ASP A 51 -4.77 -0.78 20.75
CA ASP A 51 -5.16 -1.87 19.86
C ASP A 51 -4.26 -2.00 18.61
N ALA A 52 -3.16 -1.25 18.50
CA ALA A 52 -2.28 -1.28 17.31
C ALA A 52 -1.56 -2.60 17.08
N GLY A 53 -1.28 -3.38 18.14
CA GLY A 53 -0.53 -4.64 18.04
C GLY A 53 -1.19 -5.67 17.11
N PRO A 54 -2.44 -6.09 17.40
CA PRO A 54 -3.17 -7.03 16.55
C PRO A 54 -3.37 -6.54 15.11
N VAL A 55 -3.66 -5.25 14.92
CA VAL A 55 -3.89 -4.67 13.58
C VAL A 55 -2.62 -4.73 12.73
N ILE A 56 -1.45 -4.42 13.31
CA ILE A 56 -0.16 -4.50 12.59
C ILE A 56 0.14 -5.95 12.17
N VAL A 57 -0.07 -6.93 13.07
CA VAL A 57 0.16 -8.35 12.76
C VAL A 57 -0.74 -8.81 11.61
N VAL A 58 -2.03 -8.45 11.65
CA VAL A 58 -2.98 -8.76 10.58
C VAL A 58 -2.54 -8.11 9.26
N SER A 59 -2.19 -6.82 9.27
CA SER A 59 -1.73 -6.12 8.07
C SER A 59 -0.48 -6.77 7.44
N VAL A 60 0.49 -7.19 8.26
CA VAL A 60 1.68 -7.92 7.76
C VAL A 60 1.28 -9.26 7.14
N LEU A 61 0.42 -10.04 7.79
CA LEU A 61 -0.05 -11.32 7.25
C LEU A 61 -0.77 -11.14 5.91
N VAL A 62 -1.62 -10.12 5.79
CA VAL A 62 -2.35 -9.80 4.56
C VAL A 62 -1.39 -9.43 3.43
N VAL A 63 -0.33 -8.67 3.71
CA VAL A 63 0.74 -8.36 2.73
C VAL A 63 1.48 -9.64 2.29
N VAL A 64 1.82 -10.53 3.23
CA VAL A 64 2.46 -11.81 2.91
C VAL A 64 1.56 -12.66 2.03
N VAL A 65 0.28 -12.77 2.37
CA VAL A 65 -0.70 -13.50 1.55
C VAL A 65 -0.83 -12.88 0.16
N ALA A 66 -0.89 -11.55 0.04
CA ALA A 66 -0.93 -10.86 -1.25
C ALA A 66 0.30 -11.22 -2.12
N TYR A 67 1.50 -11.23 -1.54
CA TYR A 67 2.71 -11.67 -2.24
C TYR A 67 2.59 -13.13 -2.72
N LEU A 68 2.16 -14.05 -1.85
CA LEU A 68 2.01 -15.47 -2.18
C LEU A 68 0.97 -15.69 -3.29
N VAL A 69 -0.16 -14.99 -3.25
CA VAL A 69 -1.16 -14.98 -4.32
C VAL A 69 -0.53 -14.51 -5.65
N GLY A 70 0.37 -13.53 -5.60
CA GLY A 70 1.14 -13.09 -6.76
C GLY A 70 1.95 -14.21 -7.41
N THR A 71 2.50 -15.13 -6.60
CA THR A 71 3.34 -16.24 -7.07
C THR A 71 2.59 -17.34 -7.83
N LEU A 72 1.25 -17.29 -7.85
CA LEU A 72 0.41 -18.26 -8.55
C LEU A 72 0.73 -18.29 -10.05
N PRO A 73 1.05 -19.47 -10.62
CA PRO A 73 1.61 -19.60 -11.96
C PRO A 73 0.56 -19.84 -13.05
N SER A 74 -0.35 -18.89 -13.20
CA SER A 74 -1.39 -18.86 -14.23
C SER A 74 -0.90 -19.36 -15.61
N ALA A 75 0.21 -18.81 -16.12
CA ALA A 75 0.78 -19.19 -17.42
C ALA A 75 1.22 -20.66 -17.49
N HIS A 76 1.87 -21.19 -16.45
CA HIS A 76 2.34 -22.59 -16.44
C HIS A 76 1.16 -23.56 -16.31
N VAL A 77 0.15 -23.20 -15.52
CA VAL A 77 -1.08 -24.01 -15.39
C VAL A 77 -1.81 -24.09 -16.72
N VAL A 78 -2.00 -22.96 -17.40
CA VAL A 78 -2.76 -22.93 -18.66
C VAL A 78 -1.96 -23.55 -19.81
N ALA A 79 -0.69 -23.20 -19.99
CA ALA A 79 0.14 -23.77 -21.06
C ALA A 79 0.49 -25.25 -20.81
N GLY A 80 0.71 -25.63 -19.55
CA GLY A 80 1.02 -27.02 -19.17
C GLY A 80 -0.12 -28.00 -19.47
N ARG A 81 -1.38 -27.55 -19.45
CA ARG A 81 -2.53 -28.35 -19.92
C ARG A 81 -2.47 -28.69 -21.41
N ARG A 82 -1.59 -28.04 -22.17
CA ARG A 82 -1.30 -28.33 -23.58
C ARG A 82 0.08 -28.94 -23.79
N GLY A 83 0.75 -29.37 -22.71
CA GLY A 83 2.10 -29.95 -22.76
C GLY A 83 3.22 -28.94 -23.02
N LEU A 84 2.95 -27.64 -22.88
CA LEU A 84 3.89 -26.57 -23.25
C LEU A 84 4.42 -25.85 -22.01
N ASP A 85 5.72 -25.56 -22.03
CA ASP A 85 6.38 -24.75 -21.00
C ASP A 85 6.51 -23.29 -21.48
N PRO A 86 5.77 -22.34 -20.88
CA PRO A 86 5.77 -20.95 -21.35
C PRO A 86 7.12 -20.23 -21.15
N THR A 87 8.08 -20.84 -20.44
CA THR A 87 9.44 -20.30 -20.26
C THR A 87 10.43 -20.79 -21.30
N LYS A 88 10.10 -21.85 -22.04
CA LYS A 88 10.91 -22.40 -23.14
C LYS A 88 10.38 -22.00 -24.52
N GLU A 89 9.11 -21.62 -24.57
CA GLU A 89 8.41 -21.31 -25.82
C GLU A 89 8.27 -19.80 -26.09
N GLY A 90 8.24 -19.44 -27.37
CA GLY A 90 7.98 -18.08 -27.84
C GLY A 90 8.98 -17.07 -27.28
N SER A 91 8.49 -16.10 -26.52
CA SER A 91 9.32 -15.07 -25.87
C SER A 91 9.99 -15.52 -24.55
N GLY A 92 9.66 -16.72 -24.05
CA GLY A 92 10.11 -17.24 -22.76
C GLY A 92 9.54 -16.51 -21.52
N ASN A 93 8.71 -15.49 -21.70
CA ASN A 93 8.08 -14.79 -20.58
C ASN A 93 6.79 -15.51 -20.13
N PRO A 94 6.64 -15.90 -18.85
CA PRO A 94 5.47 -16.65 -18.37
C PRO A 94 4.27 -15.72 -18.11
N GLY A 95 3.74 -15.10 -19.16
CA GLY A 95 2.59 -14.20 -19.09
C GLY A 95 1.64 -14.33 -20.27
N ALA A 96 0.49 -13.65 -20.16
CA ALA A 96 -0.62 -13.77 -21.08
C ALA A 96 -0.26 -13.61 -22.57
N THR A 97 0.56 -12.61 -22.93
CA THR A 97 0.95 -12.37 -24.33
C THR A 97 1.78 -13.52 -24.90
N ASN A 98 2.61 -14.18 -24.09
CA ASN A 98 3.38 -15.33 -24.58
C ASN A 98 2.47 -16.54 -24.78
N VAL A 99 1.60 -16.81 -23.81
CA VAL A 99 0.63 -17.90 -23.87
C VAL A 99 -0.34 -17.69 -25.04
N TYR A 100 -0.73 -16.44 -25.32
CA TYR A 100 -1.50 -16.07 -26.50
C TYR A 100 -0.81 -16.52 -27.80
N ARG A 101 0.50 -16.27 -27.91
CA ARG A 101 1.30 -16.61 -29.11
C ARG A 101 1.55 -18.11 -29.25
N VAL A 102 1.86 -18.77 -28.15
CA VAL A 102 2.30 -20.17 -28.12
C VAL A 102 1.12 -21.15 -28.13
N VAL A 103 0.05 -20.83 -27.39
CA VAL A 103 -1.09 -21.73 -27.15
C VAL A 103 -2.35 -21.26 -27.86
N GLY A 104 -2.52 -19.95 -28.01
CA GLY A 104 -3.64 -19.34 -28.71
C GLY A 104 -4.48 -18.37 -27.86
N ARG A 105 -5.40 -17.67 -28.52
CA ARG A 105 -6.15 -16.53 -27.95
C ARG A 105 -6.89 -16.84 -26.67
N ARG A 106 -7.66 -17.94 -26.62
CA ARG A 106 -8.46 -18.32 -25.44
C ARG A 106 -7.56 -18.56 -24.22
N ALA A 107 -6.44 -19.28 -24.41
CA ALA A 107 -5.49 -19.54 -23.34
C ALA A 107 -4.82 -18.25 -22.83
N GLY A 108 -4.40 -17.37 -23.76
CA GLY A 108 -3.86 -16.06 -23.40
C GLY A 108 -4.84 -15.20 -22.59
N LEU A 109 -6.13 -15.19 -22.97
CA LEU A 109 -7.17 -14.46 -22.25
C LEU A 109 -7.43 -15.01 -20.85
N ILE A 110 -7.42 -16.34 -20.67
CA ILE A 110 -7.57 -16.96 -19.34
C ILE A 110 -6.40 -16.57 -18.44
N VAL A 111 -5.16 -16.60 -18.95
CA VAL A 111 -3.99 -16.17 -18.17
C VAL A 111 -4.07 -14.69 -17.83
N PHE A 112 -4.49 -13.84 -18.78
CA PHE A 112 -4.70 -12.42 -18.54
C PHE A 112 -5.72 -12.19 -17.43
N ALA A 113 -6.89 -12.83 -17.52
CA ALA A 113 -7.95 -12.70 -16.52
C ALA A 113 -7.52 -13.21 -15.14
N ALA A 114 -6.79 -14.32 -15.08
CA ALA A 114 -6.25 -14.85 -13.83
C ALA A 114 -5.21 -13.90 -13.20
N ASP A 115 -4.28 -13.36 -13.99
CA ASP A 115 -3.26 -12.43 -13.51
C ASP A 115 -3.83 -11.06 -13.13
N LEU A 116 -4.85 -10.59 -13.84
CA LEU A 116 -5.59 -9.37 -13.54
C LEU A 116 -6.40 -9.56 -12.24
N GLY A 117 -7.15 -10.67 -12.16
CA GLY A 117 -8.00 -11.01 -11.04
C GLY A 117 -7.23 -11.18 -9.74
N LYS A 118 -6.09 -11.88 -9.75
CA LYS A 118 -5.27 -12.04 -8.53
C LYS A 118 -4.76 -10.69 -8.01
N GLY A 119 -4.41 -9.77 -8.91
CA GLY A 119 -4.02 -8.41 -8.56
C GLY A 119 -5.17 -7.64 -7.91
N ALA A 120 -6.34 -7.67 -8.52
CA ALA A 120 -7.54 -7.02 -8.00
C ALA A 120 -7.94 -7.59 -6.62
N VAL A 121 -8.03 -8.92 -6.49
CA VAL A 121 -8.43 -9.58 -5.25
C VAL A 121 -7.47 -9.27 -4.11
N ALA A 122 -6.15 -9.34 -4.34
CA ALA A 122 -5.16 -9.05 -3.30
C ALA A 122 -5.20 -7.58 -2.85
N THR A 123 -5.34 -6.64 -3.79
CA THR A 123 -5.48 -5.22 -3.46
C THR A 123 -6.79 -4.91 -2.73
N ALA A 124 -7.90 -5.50 -3.17
CA ALA A 124 -9.22 -5.33 -2.54
C ALA A 124 -9.25 -5.92 -1.12
N MET A 125 -8.57 -7.05 -0.89
CA MET A 125 -8.40 -7.62 0.44
C MET A 125 -7.69 -6.62 1.38
N GLY A 126 -6.59 -6.00 0.95
CA GLY A 126 -5.92 -4.97 1.75
C GLY A 126 -6.82 -3.76 2.02
N LEU A 127 -7.58 -3.34 1.01
CA LEU A 127 -8.54 -2.23 1.13
C LEU A 127 -9.64 -2.52 2.15
N ALA A 128 -10.16 -3.75 2.17
CA ALA A 128 -11.22 -4.17 3.09
C ALA A 128 -10.73 -4.32 4.54
N VAL A 129 -9.45 -4.67 4.74
CA VAL A 129 -8.90 -4.94 6.08
C VAL A 129 -8.47 -3.67 6.80
N ASP A 130 -7.72 -2.77 6.14
CA ASP A 130 -7.14 -1.58 6.79
C ASP A 130 -7.08 -0.37 5.84
N GLY A 131 -7.96 -0.35 4.84
CA GLY A 131 -8.10 0.76 3.92
C GLY A 131 -6.95 0.93 2.93
N ARG A 132 -6.83 2.15 2.40
CA ARG A 132 -5.93 2.47 1.28
C ARG A 132 -4.45 2.17 1.55
N PRO A 133 -3.86 2.47 2.72
CA PRO A 133 -2.45 2.18 2.97
C PRO A 133 -2.10 0.69 2.80
N LEU A 134 -2.92 -0.19 3.37
CA LEU A 134 -2.74 -1.64 3.23
C LEU A 134 -3.06 -2.12 1.80
N ALA A 135 -4.05 -1.54 1.13
CA ALA A 135 -4.34 -1.83 -0.28
C ALA A 135 -3.12 -1.54 -1.19
N ILE A 136 -2.44 -0.42 -0.98
CA ILE A 136 -1.22 -0.04 -1.72
C ILE A 136 -0.10 -1.05 -1.45
N ALA A 137 0.11 -1.43 -0.18
CA ALA A 137 1.10 -2.44 0.19
C ALA A 137 0.79 -3.80 -0.46
N CYS A 138 -0.48 -4.22 -0.48
CA CYS A 138 -0.92 -5.46 -1.12
C CYS A 138 -0.80 -5.39 -2.64
N TRP A 139 -1.10 -4.25 -3.26
CA TRP A 139 -0.90 -4.02 -4.70
C TRP A 139 0.56 -4.17 -5.11
N ALA A 140 1.47 -3.59 -4.33
CA ALA A 140 2.90 -3.76 -4.52
C ALA A 140 3.32 -5.23 -4.31
N ALA A 141 2.89 -5.84 -3.22
CA ALA A 141 3.24 -7.21 -2.85
C ALA A 141 2.80 -8.24 -3.88
N VAL A 142 1.54 -8.21 -4.34
CA VAL A 142 1.02 -9.15 -5.34
C VAL A 142 1.71 -8.97 -6.69
N THR A 143 2.03 -7.73 -7.08
CA THR A 143 2.76 -7.45 -8.32
C THR A 143 4.20 -7.94 -8.24
N LEU A 144 4.87 -7.71 -7.10
CA LEU A 144 6.21 -8.26 -6.84
C LEU A 144 6.19 -9.78 -6.81
N GLY A 145 5.18 -10.42 -6.22
CA GLY A 145 5.02 -11.88 -6.23
C GLY A 145 4.86 -12.45 -7.63
N HIS A 146 4.16 -11.75 -8.53
CA HIS A 146 4.03 -12.13 -9.94
C HIS A 146 5.36 -11.97 -10.71
N VAL A 147 6.12 -10.91 -10.43
CA VAL A 147 7.36 -10.58 -11.15
C VAL A 147 8.57 -11.37 -10.63
N LEU A 148 8.68 -11.50 -9.30
CA LEU A 148 9.75 -12.16 -8.56
C LEU A 148 9.19 -13.26 -7.64
N PRO A 149 8.52 -14.29 -8.20
CA PRO A 149 7.97 -15.39 -7.41
C PRO A 149 9.08 -16.22 -6.76
N ILE A 150 9.02 -16.35 -5.43
CA ILE A 150 9.96 -17.19 -4.67
C ILE A 150 9.94 -18.65 -5.15
N THR A 151 8.75 -19.15 -5.53
CA THR A 151 8.55 -20.52 -5.99
C THR A 151 9.22 -20.83 -7.34
N ARG A 152 9.74 -19.82 -8.05
CA ARG A 152 10.35 -19.94 -9.39
C ARG A 152 11.69 -19.21 -9.45
N ARG A 153 12.45 -19.22 -8.36
CA ARG A 153 13.79 -18.62 -8.28
C ARG A 153 13.80 -17.15 -8.73
N LEU A 154 12.75 -16.41 -8.35
CA LEU A 154 12.53 -14.99 -8.69
C LEU A 154 12.43 -14.71 -10.20
N ARG A 155 12.04 -15.72 -11.00
CA ARG A 155 11.83 -15.58 -12.45
C ARG A 155 10.33 -15.67 -12.77
N GLY A 156 9.66 -14.52 -12.74
CA GLY A 156 8.24 -14.39 -13.03
C GLY A 156 7.93 -13.62 -14.31
N GLY A 157 6.69 -13.14 -14.40
CA GLY A 157 6.22 -12.34 -15.52
C GLY A 157 6.69 -10.87 -15.46
N LYS A 158 5.96 -9.99 -16.15
CA LYS A 158 6.26 -8.56 -16.21
C LYS A 158 5.38 -7.69 -15.33
N GLY A 159 4.32 -8.25 -14.75
CA GLY A 159 3.46 -7.55 -13.79
C GLY A 159 2.42 -6.62 -14.40
N VAL A 160 2.28 -6.53 -15.73
CA VAL A 160 1.31 -5.61 -16.37
C VAL A 160 -0.13 -5.93 -15.98
N ALA A 161 -0.57 -7.18 -16.15
CA ALA A 161 -1.94 -7.57 -15.81
C ALA A 161 -2.19 -7.52 -14.30
N THR A 162 -1.27 -8.05 -13.48
CA THR A 162 -1.40 -8.01 -12.00
C THR A 162 -1.38 -6.60 -11.43
N GLY A 163 -0.48 -5.74 -11.93
CA GLY A 163 -0.45 -4.33 -11.58
C GLY A 163 -1.72 -3.61 -12.04
N GLY A 164 -2.20 -3.86 -13.26
CA GLY A 164 -3.47 -3.34 -13.76
C GLY A 164 -4.66 -3.77 -12.91
N GLY A 165 -4.65 -5.02 -12.41
CA GLY A 165 -5.65 -5.56 -11.49
C GLY A 165 -5.81 -4.73 -10.22
N GLY A 166 -4.70 -4.47 -9.53
CA GLY A 166 -4.74 -3.61 -8.33
C GLY A 166 -5.01 -2.14 -8.65
N ALA A 167 -4.57 -1.64 -9.81
CA ALA A 167 -4.90 -0.29 -10.27
C ALA A 167 -6.41 -0.12 -10.50
N MET A 168 -7.13 -1.13 -11.01
CA MET A 168 -8.60 -1.04 -11.14
C MET A 168 -9.30 -0.90 -9.79
N VAL A 169 -8.72 -1.44 -8.71
CA VAL A 169 -9.28 -1.33 -7.36
C VAL A 169 -9.00 0.04 -6.75
N LEU A 170 -7.76 0.53 -6.86
CA LEU A 170 -7.34 1.79 -6.24
C LEU A 170 -7.71 3.02 -7.08
N PHE A 171 -7.66 2.91 -8.41
CA PHE A 171 -7.74 3.98 -9.39
C PHE A 171 -8.63 3.58 -10.58
N PRO A 172 -9.92 3.26 -10.37
CA PRO A 172 -10.76 2.65 -11.40
C PRO A 172 -10.85 3.48 -12.70
N LEU A 173 -11.01 4.81 -12.59
CA LEU A 173 -11.09 5.70 -13.75
C LEU A 173 -9.76 5.73 -14.53
N GLN A 174 -8.65 5.83 -13.82
CA GLN A 174 -7.30 5.86 -14.40
C GLN A 174 -6.96 4.52 -15.04
N ALA A 175 -7.37 3.40 -14.43
CA ALA A 175 -7.18 2.07 -14.99
C ALA A 175 -7.95 1.87 -16.30
N VAL A 176 -9.19 2.36 -16.39
CA VAL A 176 -9.97 2.37 -17.63
C VAL A 176 -9.30 3.24 -18.70
N ALA A 177 -8.85 4.44 -18.34
CA ALA A 177 -8.11 5.31 -19.25
C ALA A 177 -6.80 4.66 -19.75
N CYS A 178 -6.03 4.04 -18.86
CA CYS A 178 -4.84 3.27 -19.22
C CYS A 178 -5.17 2.11 -20.15
N ALA A 179 -6.24 1.35 -19.89
CA ALA A 179 -6.67 0.27 -20.77
C ALA A 179 -7.01 0.79 -22.16
N ALA A 180 -7.74 1.91 -22.27
CA ALA A 180 -8.04 2.55 -23.55
C ALA A 180 -6.76 2.97 -24.29
N VAL A 181 -5.82 3.62 -23.60
CA VAL A 181 -4.51 4.00 -24.16
C VAL A 181 -3.71 2.78 -24.61
N PHE A 182 -3.70 1.70 -23.83
CA PHE A 182 -3.06 0.45 -24.23
C PHE A 182 -3.64 -0.11 -25.51
N PHE A 183 -4.97 -0.23 -25.60
CA PHE A 183 -5.61 -0.79 -26.79
C PHE A 183 -5.36 0.09 -28.01
N LEU A 184 -5.42 1.41 -27.85
CA LEU A 184 -5.10 2.36 -28.93
C LEU A 184 -3.66 2.17 -29.41
N VAL A 185 -2.68 2.27 -28.52
CA VAL A 185 -1.26 2.15 -28.86
C VAL A 185 -0.94 0.77 -29.42
N ALA A 186 -1.41 -0.30 -28.77
CA ALA A 186 -1.15 -1.67 -29.21
C ALA A 186 -1.78 -1.96 -30.57
N ARG A 187 -2.94 -1.37 -30.89
CA ARG A 187 -3.60 -1.52 -32.20
C ARG A 187 -2.90 -0.71 -33.29
N LEU A 188 -2.53 0.54 -33.03
CA LEU A 188 -1.82 1.39 -33.99
C LEU A 188 -0.43 0.86 -34.32
N THR A 189 0.29 0.39 -33.30
CA THR A 189 1.69 -0.05 -33.44
C THR A 189 1.82 -1.54 -33.72
N ARG A 190 0.73 -2.30 -33.56
CA ARG A 190 0.72 -3.77 -33.52
C ARG A 190 1.72 -4.34 -32.51
N LYS A 191 1.98 -3.63 -31.39
CA LYS A 191 2.93 -4.04 -30.34
C LYS A 191 2.31 -3.90 -28.95
N ALA A 192 1.94 -5.04 -28.33
CA ALA A 192 1.41 -5.05 -26.97
C ALA A 192 2.44 -4.58 -25.91
N SER A 193 3.73 -4.78 -26.17
CA SER A 193 4.81 -4.29 -25.31
C SER A 193 4.87 -2.77 -25.27
N LEU A 194 4.69 -2.11 -26.42
CA LEU A 194 4.65 -0.65 -26.48
C LEU A 194 3.43 -0.09 -25.75
N GLY A 195 2.24 -0.69 -25.94
CA GLY A 195 1.06 -0.30 -25.17
C GLY A 195 1.27 -0.47 -23.65
N SER A 196 1.96 -1.53 -23.22
CA SER A 196 2.26 -1.78 -21.81
C SER A 196 3.21 -0.73 -21.21
N LEU A 197 4.24 -0.34 -21.98
CA LEU A 197 5.17 0.73 -21.60
C LEU A 197 4.46 2.08 -21.53
N THR A 198 3.57 2.39 -22.47
CA THR A 198 2.78 3.62 -22.43
C THR A 198 1.89 3.66 -21.19
N MET A 199 1.19 2.58 -20.84
CA MET A 199 0.41 2.54 -19.60
C MET A 199 1.27 2.75 -18.35
N ALA A 200 2.47 2.15 -18.31
CA ALA A 200 3.38 2.33 -17.18
C ALA A 200 3.74 3.81 -16.98
N VAL A 201 3.89 4.58 -18.04
CA VAL A 201 4.15 6.03 -17.95
C VAL A 201 2.87 6.82 -17.63
N VAL A 202 1.75 6.48 -18.27
CA VAL A 202 0.50 7.24 -18.15
C VAL A 202 -0.16 7.08 -16.78
N LEU A 203 -0.13 5.90 -16.18
CA LEU A 203 -0.78 5.64 -14.89
C LEU A 203 -0.34 6.61 -13.77
N PRO A 204 0.96 6.76 -13.43
CA PRO A 204 1.38 7.69 -12.38
C PRO A 204 1.04 9.15 -12.70
N ILE A 205 1.03 9.56 -13.98
CA ILE A 205 0.61 10.90 -14.40
C ILE A 205 -0.87 11.11 -14.09
N LEU A 206 -1.74 10.15 -14.46
CA LEU A 206 -3.18 10.25 -14.19
C LEU A 206 -3.50 10.20 -12.69
N VAL A 207 -2.75 9.40 -11.92
CA VAL A 207 -2.88 9.34 -10.46
C VAL A 207 -2.47 10.68 -9.83
N ALA A 208 -1.36 11.27 -10.25
CA ALA A 208 -0.92 12.58 -9.78
C ALA A 208 -1.88 13.70 -10.17
N TRP A 209 -2.35 13.70 -11.42
CA TRP A 209 -3.31 14.69 -11.93
C TRP A 209 -4.65 14.66 -11.17
N ALA A 210 -5.06 13.48 -10.68
CA ALA A 210 -6.24 13.33 -9.84
C ALA A 210 -6.05 13.81 -8.38
N GLY A 211 -4.90 14.38 -8.03
CA GLY A 211 -4.62 14.88 -6.69
C GLY A 211 -4.41 13.79 -5.63
N ALA A 212 -3.99 12.59 -6.05
CA ALA A 212 -3.73 11.49 -5.13
C ALA A 212 -2.60 11.84 -4.12
N PRO A 213 -2.64 11.29 -2.90
CA PRO A 213 -1.58 11.52 -1.92
C PRO A 213 -0.21 11.01 -2.44
N PRO A 214 0.91 11.61 -1.98
CA PRO A 214 2.24 11.26 -2.48
C PRO A 214 2.57 9.77 -2.43
N VAL A 215 2.11 9.05 -1.39
CA VAL A 215 2.34 7.60 -1.25
C VAL A 215 1.75 6.78 -2.39
N GLU A 216 0.61 7.19 -2.94
CA GLU A 216 -0.05 6.52 -4.06
C GLU A 216 0.67 6.78 -5.37
N ILE A 217 1.11 8.03 -5.57
CA ILE A 217 1.91 8.43 -6.73
C ILE A 217 3.24 7.66 -6.72
N LEU A 218 3.93 7.61 -5.57
CA LEU A 218 5.19 6.88 -5.43
C LEU A 218 5.01 5.38 -5.66
N ALA A 219 3.93 4.77 -5.19
CA ALA A 219 3.62 3.37 -5.46
C ALA A 219 3.39 3.13 -6.95
N ALA A 220 2.61 3.98 -7.62
CA ALA A 220 2.37 3.90 -9.05
C ALA A 220 3.66 4.06 -9.87
N VAL A 221 4.53 5.00 -9.51
CA VAL A 221 5.86 5.18 -10.11
C VAL A 221 6.74 3.96 -9.88
N GLY A 222 6.79 3.43 -8.66
CA GLY A 222 7.60 2.24 -8.34
C GLY A 222 7.19 1.02 -9.17
N LEU A 223 5.88 0.77 -9.31
CA LEU A 223 5.37 -0.32 -10.15
C LEU A 223 5.54 -0.06 -11.64
N ALA A 224 5.43 1.20 -12.09
CA ALA A 224 5.76 1.57 -13.46
C ALA A 224 7.22 1.27 -13.80
N LEU A 225 8.16 1.66 -12.93
CA LEU A 225 9.58 1.37 -13.09
C LEU A 225 9.84 -0.14 -13.12
N LEU A 226 9.22 -0.90 -12.23
CA LEU A 226 9.29 -2.37 -12.24
C LEU A 226 8.86 -2.93 -13.61
N VAL A 227 7.72 -2.48 -14.13
CA VAL A 227 7.22 -2.90 -15.45
C VAL A 227 8.20 -2.53 -16.56
N VAL A 228 8.73 -1.30 -16.57
CA VAL A 228 9.70 -0.84 -17.58
C VAL A 228 10.97 -1.69 -17.55
N VAL A 229 11.54 -1.93 -16.37
CA VAL A 229 12.74 -2.79 -16.21
C VAL A 229 12.46 -4.21 -16.73
N ARG A 230 11.29 -4.77 -16.44
CA ARG A 230 10.89 -6.10 -16.94
C ARG A 230 10.63 -6.14 -18.46
N HIS A 231 10.49 -4.99 -19.11
CA HIS A 231 10.36 -4.87 -20.56
C HIS A 231 11.69 -4.69 -21.29
N ARG A 232 12.84 -4.71 -20.61
CA ARG A 232 14.16 -4.52 -21.25
C ARG A 232 14.37 -5.34 -22.53
N SER A 233 13.96 -6.61 -22.54
CA SER A 233 14.13 -7.49 -23.71
C SER A 233 13.17 -7.15 -24.85
N ASN A 234 12.00 -6.59 -24.55
CA ASN A 234 11.09 -6.06 -25.57
C ASN A 234 11.60 -4.74 -26.14
N ILE A 235 12.17 -3.89 -25.29
CA ILE A 235 12.79 -2.63 -25.73
C ILE A 235 13.93 -2.94 -26.70
N GLN A 236 14.83 -3.86 -26.34
CA GLN A 236 15.91 -4.33 -27.22
C GLN A 236 15.35 -4.83 -28.56
N ARG A 237 14.42 -5.79 -28.54
CA ARG A 237 13.80 -6.28 -29.79
C ARG A 237 13.09 -5.20 -30.60
N MET A 238 12.55 -4.15 -29.98
CA MET A 238 11.95 -3.03 -30.72
C MET A 238 13.00 -2.20 -31.44
N LEU A 239 14.14 -1.95 -30.80
CA LEU A 239 15.28 -1.25 -31.39
C LEU A 239 15.91 -2.07 -32.53
N ASP A 240 15.98 -3.39 -32.35
CA ASP A 240 16.52 -4.32 -33.34
C ASP A 240 15.51 -4.65 -34.47
N GLY A 241 14.29 -4.11 -34.42
CA GLY A 241 13.21 -4.42 -35.37
C GLY A 241 12.55 -5.79 -35.22
N GLY A 242 13.04 -6.66 -34.33
CA GLY A 242 12.56 -8.03 -34.10
C GLY A 242 11.39 -8.21 -33.12
N GLU A 243 10.76 -7.13 -32.63
CA GLU A 243 9.65 -7.27 -31.68
C GLU A 243 8.38 -7.81 -32.34
N GLY A 244 7.93 -8.98 -31.88
CA GLY A 244 6.79 -9.68 -32.44
C GLY A 244 5.49 -8.87 -32.40
N THR A 245 4.71 -9.00 -33.47
CA THR A 245 3.43 -8.31 -33.61
C THR A 245 2.39 -8.86 -32.64
N TRP A 246 1.49 -7.98 -32.22
CA TRP A 246 0.26 -8.31 -31.53
C TRP A 246 -0.88 -8.18 -32.52
N SER A 247 -1.45 -9.31 -32.93
CA SER A 247 -2.71 -9.33 -33.67
C SER A 247 -3.85 -9.42 -32.67
N ALA A 248 -4.66 -8.37 -32.57
CA ALA A 248 -6.02 -8.50 -32.06
C ALA A 248 -6.85 -9.20 -33.15
N GLY A 249 -6.67 -10.51 -33.33
CA GLY A 249 -7.42 -11.28 -34.32
C GLY A 249 -8.89 -11.41 -33.90
N GLY A 250 -9.81 -11.11 -34.83
CA GLY A 250 -11.28 -11.12 -34.71
C GLY A 250 -11.86 -12.34 -34.01
#